data_AF-A0A7S2S386-F1
#
_entry.id   AF-A0A7S2S386-F1
#
_cell.length_a   1.000
_cell.length_b   1.000
_cell.length_c   1.000
_cell.angle_alpha   90.00
_cell.angle_beta   90.00
_cell.angle_gamma   90.00
#
_symmetry.space_group_name_H-M   'P 1'
#
loop_
_entity.id
_entity.type
_entity.pdbx_description
1 polymer ?
#
loop_
_entity_poly.entity_id
_entity_poly.type
_entity_poly.pdbx_seq_one_letter_code
_entity_poly.pdbx_strand_id
1 'polypeptide(L)'
;PLTHPRPVLALDPGFAAGIKCATLSSSGQVQRLFSLHPLRDRSKARMDLADEIRSVTESSSTGREVPLVIVGDGHGSQEARELLGEAIAASAVDRVDVSVVSESGASVWSATAAAAEEFPNTAPAAIAAVSIGRRGQDPLSELVKIPPKSLGVGMYQHDLPEKELDAALDRSTVDAVALVGVDVDRASKPLLAKVPGLTSKHVEKIIASRPFSRRQDLLMRVKGFGPKAFQNAAGFLRVYKGGEPLDATMVHPEDYDTARELLASAWSTAPDKSKAKSASNAGALVDWFQDQVRRLCDNPTSASTLETWIQETVHGVTAPTDEEAGRELLWQVMEQLIASSFDPRLLAGGVQDDVLLRSAAHDSRGATPNSSTSRAAALARRFSKDPSSGTHGAGSSTPAGAPLSPELAASLEALRDASPIKGVSGVVKTVTDFGAFVDLGAETNGLLHVSKLGPQKWDGIFAGARIVVDVETVDVQRRRVGLARAGLATPGQPGRGRQGASSGGARNH
;
A
#
# COMPACT_ATOMS: atom_id res chain seq x y z
N PRO A 1 -5.07 4.82 -3.37
CA PRO A 1 -3.91 3.91 -3.49
C PRO A 1 -2.64 4.74 -3.69
N LEU A 2 -1.51 4.32 -3.11
CA LEU A 2 -0.20 4.92 -3.39
C LEU A 2 0.03 4.81 -4.90
N THR A 3 0.04 5.93 -5.59
CA THR A 3 0.38 5.97 -7.02
C THR A 3 1.89 5.93 -7.15
N HIS A 4 2.40 5.45 -8.30
CA HIS A 4 3.81 5.53 -8.66
C HIS A 4 4.36 6.91 -8.30
N PRO A 5 5.64 7.02 -7.92
CA PRO A 5 6.33 8.30 -7.89
C PRO A 5 6.24 8.92 -9.28
N ARG A 6 5.25 9.79 -9.50
CA ARG A 6 5.04 10.51 -10.75
C ARG A 6 4.84 11.98 -10.44
N PRO A 7 5.27 12.88 -11.35
CA PRO A 7 5.01 14.30 -11.21
C PRO A 7 3.52 14.58 -11.00
N VAL A 8 3.21 15.52 -10.11
CA VAL A 8 1.84 15.87 -9.73
C VAL A 8 1.62 17.36 -9.91
N LEU A 9 0.50 17.72 -10.53
CA LEU A 9 -0.07 19.06 -10.45
C LEU A 9 -1.20 19.07 -9.44
N ALA A 10 -1.04 19.81 -8.34
CA ALA A 10 -2.04 19.96 -7.30
C ALA A 10 -2.83 21.25 -7.47
N LEU A 11 -4.14 21.19 -7.21
CA LEU A 11 -5.06 22.31 -7.16
C LEU A 11 -5.74 22.34 -5.80
N ASP A 12 -5.48 23.41 -5.04
CA ASP A 12 -6.19 23.81 -3.82
C ASP A 12 -7.29 24.81 -4.18
N PRO A 13 -8.56 24.35 -4.29
CA PRO A 13 -9.64 25.17 -4.81
C PRO A 13 -9.95 26.38 -3.91
N GLY A 14 -10.36 27.46 -4.57
CA GLY A 14 -10.86 28.63 -3.86
C GLY A 14 -11.60 29.55 -4.81
N PHE A 15 -12.65 30.20 -4.31
CA PHE A 15 -13.46 31.15 -5.08
C PHE A 15 -12.74 32.51 -5.24
N ALA A 16 -13.00 33.46 -4.34
CA ALA A 16 -12.51 34.83 -4.45
C ALA A 16 -10.97 34.92 -4.40
N ALA A 17 -10.35 34.04 -3.60
CA ALA A 17 -8.90 33.97 -3.45
C ALA A 17 -8.19 33.22 -4.59
N GLY A 18 -8.93 32.71 -5.58
CA GLY A 18 -8.39 31.86 -6.65
C GLY A 18 -7.98 30.46 -6.19
N ILE A 19 -7.56 29.65 -7.16
CA ILE A 19 -7.09 28.27 -6.99
C ILE A 19 -5.58 28.30 -6.83
N LYS A 20 -5.04 27.73 -5.75
CA LYS A 20 -3.58 27.70 -5.51
C LYS A 20 -3.07 26.41 -6.11
N CYS A 21 -1.96 26.50 -6.83
CA CYS A 21 -1.43 25.37 -7.58
C CYS A 21 0.00 25.08 -7.17
N ALA A 22 0.32 23.80 -7.10
CA ALA A 22 1.67 23.32 -6.85
C ALA A 22 2.04 22.22 -7.83
N THR A 23 3.17 22.38 -8.50
CA THR A 23 3.76 21.36 -9.34
C THR A 23 4.85 20.66 -8.55
N LEU A 24 4.74 19.33 -8.45
CA LEU A 24 5.60 18.49 -7.66
C LEU A 24 6.31 17.48 -8.55
N SER A 25 7.58 17.21 -8.25
CA SER A 25 8.31 16.08 -8.83
C SER A 25 7.70 14.75 -8.36
N SER A 26 8.15 13.64 -8.96
CA SER A 26 7.84 12.28 -8.50
C SER A 26 8.24 12.00 -7.04
N SER A 27 9.21 12.73 -6.50
CA SER A 27 9.64 12.64 -5.10
C SER A 27 8.90 13.61 -4.16
N GLY A 28 7.91 14.36 -4.67
CA GLY A 28 7.16 15.35 -3.89
C GLY A 28 7.92 16.66 -3.63
N GLN A 29 9.04 16.91 -4.33
CA GLN A 29 9.73 18.20 -4.27
C GLN A 29 8.95 19.26 -5.06
N VAL A 30 8.87 20.47 -4.52
CA VAL A 30 8.18 21.58 -5.17
C VAL A 30 9.00 22.08 -6.36
N GLN A 31 8.41 22.02 -7.56
CA GLN A 31 8.98 22.55 -8.80
C GLN A 31 8.44 23.95 -9.08
N ARG A 32 7.14 24.17 -8.85
CA ARG A 32 6.48 25.47 -9.10
C ARG A 32 5.32 25.69 -8.15
N LEU A 33 5.13 26.94 -7.74
CA LEU A 33 3.94 27.42 -7.01
C LEU A 33 3.33 28.58 -7.78
N PHE A 34 2.01 28.57 -7.97
CA PHE A 34 1.30 29.63 -8.67
C PHE A 34 -0.17 29.70 -8.25
N SER A 35 -0.93 30.64 -8.80
CA SER A 35 -2.36 30.77 -8.52
C SER A 35 -3.14 31.15 -9.76
N LEU A 36 -4.34 30.58 -9.89
CA LEU A 36 -5.27 30.82 -10.98
C LEU A 36 -6.48 31.61 -10.47
N HIS A 37 -6.92 32.61 -11.23
CA HIS A 37 -8.04 33.47 -10.85
C HIS A 37 -9.16 33.43 -11.91
N PRO A 38 -9.91 32.31 -12.02
CA PRO A 38 -10.92 32.14 -13.06
C PRO A 38 -12.07 33.15 -12.99
N LEU A 39 -12.38 33.70 -11.80
CA LEU A 39 -13.37 34.78 -11.65
C LEU A 39 -12.91 36.12 -12.25
N ARG A 40 -11.59 36.34 -12.36
CA ARG A 40 -11.02 37.55 -12.96
C ARG A 40 -10.83 37.36 -14.47
N ASP A 41 -10.26 36.22 -14.85
CA ASP A 41 -10.00 35.87 -16.24
C ASP A 41 -9.99 34.34 -16.42
N ARG A 42 -11.13 33.77 -16.80
CA ARG A 42 -11.30 32.33 -17.04
C ARG A 42 -10.46 31.85 -18.22
N SER A 43 -10.34 32.66 -19.28
CA SER A 43 -9.60 32.28 -20.48
C SER A 43 -8.11 32.14 -20.18
N LYS A 44 -7.54 33.14 -19.48
CA LYS A 44 -6.15 33.08 -19.02
C LYS A 44 -5.92 31.92 -18.05
N ALA A 45 -6.79 31.75 -17.06
CA ALA A 45 -6.67 30.66 -16.09
C ALA A 45 -6.69 29.28 -16.77
N ARG A 46 -7.54 29.10 -17.78
CA ARG A 46 -7.61 27.87 -18.60
C ARG A 46 -6.32 27.62 -19.37
N MET A 47 -5.76 28.65 -20.03
CA MET A 47 -4.52 28.51 -20.80
C MET A 47 -3.31 28.26 -19.88
N ASP A 48 -3.18 29.02 -18.79
CA ASP A 48 -2.09 28.84 -17.82
C ASP A 48 -2.12 27.41 -17.22
N LEU A 49 -3.30 26.87 -16.93
CA LEU A 49 -3.46 25.49 -16.45
C LEU A 49 -3.13 24.45 -17.53
N ALA A 50 -3.54 24.69 -18.78
CA ALA A 50 -3.26 23.80 -19.91
C ALA A 50 -1.74 23.71 -20.20
N ASP A 51 -1.04 24.84 -20.14
CA ASP A 51 0.42 24.90 -20.31
C ASP A 51 1.15 24.18 -19.17
N GLU A 52 0.67 24.30 -17.93
CA GLU A 52 1.26 23.54 -16.82
C GLU A 52 1.05 22.04 -16.97
N ILE A 53 -0.13 21.58 -17.40
CA ILE A 53 -0.40 20.16 -17.69
C ILE A 53 0.59 19.64 -18.74
N ARG A 54 0.87 20.43 -19.79
CA ARG A 54 1.88 20.08 -20.80
C ARG A 54 3.28 19.99 -20.19
N SER A 55 3.68 20.99 -19.40
CA SER A 55 4.99 21.04 -18.75
C SER A 55 5.22 19.84 -17.80
N VAL A 56 4.21 19.44 -17.04
CA VAL A 56 4.28 18.25 -16.16
C VAL A 56 4.43 16.97 -16.97
N THR A 57 3.76 16.88 -18.11
CA THR A 57 3.87 15.73 -19.03
C THR A 57 5.27 15.63 -19.64
N GLU A 58 5.83 16.76 -20.09
CA GLU A 58 7.19 16.84 -20.66
C GLU A 58 8.30 16.56 -19.63
N SER A 59 8.02 16.83 -18.35
CA SER A 59 8.96 16.61 -17.25
C SER A 59 9.06 15.13 -16.80
N SER A 60 8.24 14.23 -17.36
CA SER A 60 8.31 12.80 -17.03
C SER A 60 9.56 12.15 -17.63
N SER A 61 10.39 11.58 -16.75
CA SER A 61 11.68 10.97 -17.10
C SER A 61 11.60 9.77 -18.05
N THR A 62 10.44 9.14 -18.18
CA THR A 62 10.26 7.93 -19.01
C THR A 62 9.48 8.20 -20.30
N GLY A 63 8.94 9.41 -20.47
CA GLY A 63 8.05 9.77 -21.59
C GLY A 63 6.76 8.95 -21.65
N ARG A 64 6.48 8.12 -20.64
CA ARG A 64 5.33 7.20 -20.56
C ARG A 64 4.46 7.43 -19.32
N GLU A 65 4.87 8.28 -18.38
CA GLU A 65 4.00 8.60 -17.24
C GLU A 65 2.93 9.57 -17.71
N VAL A 66 1.69 9.14 -17.54
CA VAL A 66 0.54 10.03 -17.62
C VAL A 66 0.74 11.15 -16.58
N PRO A 67 0.43 12.43 -16.83
CA PRO A 67 0.41 13.46 -15.79
C PRO A 67 -0.71 13.18 -14.79
N LEU A 68 -0.45 13.38 -13.49
CA LEU A 68 -1.46 13.25 -12.43
C LEU A 68 -1.85 14.61 -11.92
N VAL A 69 -3.14 14.92 -11.98
CA VAL A 69 -3.71 16.14 -11.40
C VAL A 69 -4.47 15.79 -10.14
N ILE A 70 -4.11 16.42 -9.02
CA ILE A 70 -4.75 16.22 -7.72
C ILE A 70 -5.56 17.46 -7.37
N VAL A 71 -6.84 17.29 -7.05
CA VAL A 71 -7.75 18.40 -6.69
C VAL A 71 -8.23 18.21 -5.26
N GLY A 72 -8.14 19.26 -4.43
CA GLY A 72 -8.76 19.28 -3.11
C GLY A 72 -10.29 19.19 -3.18
N ASP A 73 -10.94 18.55 -2.22
CA ASP A 73 -12.40 18.40 -2.14
C ASP A 73 -13.13 19.61 -1.52
N GLY A 74 -12.42 20.70 -1.28
CA GLY A 74 -12.95 21.88 -0.60
C GLY A 74 -13.88 22.81 -1.36
N HIS A 75 -13.96 24.01 -0.80
CA HIS A 75 -14.76 25.10 -1.34
C HIS A 75 -14.24 25.53 -2.71
N GLY A 76 -15.09 25.43 -3.73
CA GLY A 76 -14.71 25.76 -5.12
C GLY A 76 -14.18 24.57 -5.91
N SER A 77 -14.21 23.35 -5.35
CA SER A 77 -13.71 22.13 -6.00
C SER A 77 -14.51 21.75 -7.25
N GLN A 78 -15.80 22.09 -7.33
CA GLN A 78 -16.58 21.88 -8.55
C GLN A 78 -16.10 22.79 -9.67
N GLU A 79 -15.96 24.09 -9.40
CA GLU A 79 -15.52 25.10 -10.35
C GLU A 79 -14.07 24.86 -10.80
N ALA A 80 -13.19 24.42 -9.88
CA ALA A 80 -11.83 24.03 -10.22
C ALA A 80 -11.79 22.82 -11.16
N ARG A 81 -12.68 21.84 -10.97
CA ARG A 81 -12.80 20.66 -11.87
C ARG A 81 -13.37 21.02 -13.23
N GLU A 82 -14.34 21.94 -13.29
CA GLU A 82 -14.84 22.46 -14.56
C GLU A 82 -13.74 23.15 -15.37
N LEU A 83 -12.97 24.04 -14.72
CA LEU A 83 -11.81 24.69 -15.33
C LEU A 83 -10.74 23.66 -15.77
N LEU A 84 -10.49 22.64 -14.95
CA LEU A 84 -9.56 21.57 -15.28
C LEU A 84 -10.00 20.79 -16.53
N GLY A 85 -11.29 20.46 -16.65
CA GLY A 85 -11.83 19.81 -17.85
C GLY A 85 -11.60 20.64 -19.11
N GLU A 86 -11.82 21.95 -19.03
CA GLU A 86 -11.53 22.88 -20.13
C GLU A 86 -10.02 22.96 -20.46
N ALA A 87 -9.17 22.94 -19.44
CA ALA A 87 -7.72 23.01 -19.59
C ALA A 87 -7.12 21.72 -20.16
N ILE A 88 -7.63 20.55 -19.77
CA ILE A 88 -7.24 19.26 -20.34
C ILE A 88 -7.60 19.21 -21.84
N ALA A 89 -8.78 19.69 -22.21
CA ALA A 89 -9.18 19.77 -23.62
C ALA A 89 -8.27 20.72 -24.42
N ALA A 90 -7.76 21.78 -23.79
CA ALA A 90 -6.87 22.77 -24.41
C ALA A 90 -5.38 22.38 -24.41
N SER A 91 -4.94 21.45 -23.55
CA SER A 91 -3.52 21.11 -23.40
C SER A 91 -2.99 20.26 -24.56
N ALA A 92 -3.89 19.58 -25.29
CA ALA A 92 -3.59 18.57 -26.31
C ALA A 92 -2.79 17.37 -25.77
N VAL A 93 -2.88 17.10 -24.47
CA VAL A 93 -2.29 15.91 -23.84
C VAL A 93 -3.29 14.76 -23.94
N ASP A 94 -2.87 13.64 -24.55
CA ASP A 94 -3.72 12.48 -24.86
C ASP A 94 -4.44 11.90 -23.64
N ARG A 95 -3.76 11.91 -22.49
CA ARG A 95 -4.30 11.36 -21.24
C ARG A 95 -3.79 12.14 -20.04
N VAL A 96 -4.71 12.47 -19.14
CA VAL A 96 -4.44 13.05 -17.82
C VAL A 96 -5.22 12.25 -16.80
N ASP A 97 -4.56 11.72 -15.77
CA ASP A 97 -5.28 11.11 -14.65
C ASP A 97 -5.64 12.21 -13.64
N VAL A 98 -6.88 12.20 -13.15
CA VAL A 98 -7.36 13.17 -12.16
C VAL A 98 -7.82 12.41 -10.92
N SER A 99 -7.39 12.88 -9.75
CA SER A 99 -7.84 12.37 -8.46
C SER A 99 -8.29 13.52 -7.56
N VAL A 100 -9.32 13.26 -6.76
CA VAL A 100 -9.79 14.18 -5.73
C VAL A 100 -9.31 13.66 -4.38
N VAL A 101 -8.79 14.54 -3.54
CA VAL A 101 -8.29 14.19 -2.20
C VAL A 101 -8.88 15.12 -1.16
N SER A 102 -8.98 14.64 0.08
CA SER A 102 -9.44 15.50 1.15
C SER A 102 -8.45 16.63 1.44
N GLU A 103 -8.95 17.86 1.56
CA GLU A 103 -8.19 19.01 2.02
C GLU A 103 -8.16 19.14 3.55
N SER A 104 -8.87 18.26 4.26
CA SER A 104 -9.01 18.31 5.72
C SER A 104 -7.66 18.48 6.41
N GLY A 105 -7.55 19.52 7.23
CA GLY A 105 -6.34 19.84 7.98
C GLY A 105 -5.17 20.40 7.15
N ALA A 106 -5.28 20.58 5.83
CA ALA A 106 -4.20 21.16 5.00
C ALA A 106 -3.89 22.60 5.40
N SER A 107 -4.92 23.41 5.62
CA SER A 107 -4.81 24.79 6.09
C SER A 107 -4.30 24.90 7.53
N VAL A 108 -4.62 23.92 8.38
CA VAL A 108 -4.10 23.85 9.76
C VAL A 108 -2.62 23.53 9.73
N TRP A 109 -2.23 22.49 8.99
CA TRP A 109 -0.83 22.09 8.82
C TRP A 109 0.01 23.24 8.26
N SER A 110 -0.45 23.91 7.21
CA SER A 110 0.32 24.95 6.52
C SER A 110 0.61 26.19 7.38
N ALA A 111 -0.11 26.37 8.48
CA ALA A 111 0.11 27.44 9.45
C ALA A 111 0.97 27.02 10.66
N THR A 112 1.44 25.76 10.72
CA THR A 112 2.26 25.27 11.83
C THR A 112 3.72 25.72 11.72
N ALA A 113 4.43 25.72 12.85
CA ALA A 113 5.87 25.98 12.88
C ALA A 113 6.67 24.93 12.08
N ALA A 114 6.24 23.67 12.08
CA ALA A 114 6.89 22.61 11.32
C ALA A 114 6.73 22.80 9.80
N ALA A 115 5.58 23.31 9.34
CA ALA A 115 5.41 23.70 7.95
C ALA A 115 6.27 24.92 7.58
N ALA A 116 6.39 25.90 8.48
CA ALA A 116 7.27 27.06 8.27
C ALA A 116 8.76 26.68 8.24
N GLU A 117 9.17 25.66 8.99
CA GLU A 117 10.51 25.07 8.94
C GLU A 117 10.75 24.35 7.60
N GLU A 118 9.75 23.59 7.11
CA GLU A 118 9.84 22.87 5.83
C GLU A 118 9.80 23.82 4.62
N PHE A 119 9.04 24.92 4.70
CA PHE A 119 8.85 25.89 3.61
C PHE A 119 9.16 27.33 4.04
N PRO A 120 10.44 27.67 4.30
CA PRO A 120 10.82 29.03 4.64
C PRO A 120 10.38 30.00 3.54
N ASN A 121 9.78 31.13 3.93
CA ASN A 121 9.32 32.18 3.01
C ASN A 121 8.20 31.78 2.04
N THR A 122 7.49 30.67 2.27
CA THR A 122 6.32 30.28 1.48
C THR A 122 5.03 30.64 2.21
N ALA A 123 4.06 31.22 1.50
CA ALA A 123 2.77 31.57 2.10
C ALA A 123 1.97 30.31 2.50
N PRO A 124 1.25 30.30 3.64
CA PRO A 124 0.47 29.13 4.08
C PRO A 124 -0.50 28.57 3.04
N ALA A 125 -1.13 29.44 2.23
CA ALA A 125 -2.04 29.00 1.18
C ALA A 125 -1.33 28.20 0.08
N ALA A 126 -0.08 28.53 -0.26
CA ALA A 126 0.70 27.78 -1.23
C ALA A 126 1.20 26.45 -0.64
N ILE A 127 1.54 26.42 0.66
CA ILE A 127 1.91 25.19 1.37
C ILE A 127 0.72 24.21 1.42
N ALA A 128 -0.52 24.70 1.57
CA ALA A 128 -1.72 23.85 1.53
C ALA A 128 -1.86 23.11 0.18
N ALA A 129 -1.61 23.79 -0.95
CA ALA A 129 -1.59 23.17 -2.27
C ALA A 129 -0.49 22.10 -2.41
N VAL A 130 0.69 22.33 -1.82
CA VAL A 130 1.75 21.30 -1.75
C VAL A 130 1.27 20.08 -0.96
N SER A 131 0.60 20.28 0.17
CA SER A 131 0.04 19.19 0.98
C SER A 131 -0.98 18.37 0.21
N ILE A 132 -1.88 19.03 -0.54
CA ILE A 132 -2.87 18.35 -1.41
C ILE A 132 -2.16 17.44 -2.43
N GLY A 133 -1.14 17.96 -3.12
CA GLY A 133 -0.38 17.17 -4.10
C GLY A 133 0.31 15.96 -3.48
N ARG A 134 0.99 16.16 -2.35
CA ARG A 134 1.70 15.09 -1.65
C ARG A 134 0.78 14.04 -1.06
N ARG A 135 -0.44 14.39 -0.63
CA ARG A 135 -1.47 13.40 -0.25
C ARG A 135 -1.85 12.50 -1.41
N GLY A 136 -1.87 13.02 -2.63
CA GLY A 136 -2.11 12.22 -3.83
C GLY A 136 -1.01 11.21 -4.11
N GLN A 137 0.25 11.57 -3.82
CA GLN A 137 1.42 10.69 -4.01
C GLN A 137 1.55 9.67 -2.87
N ASP A 138 1.57 10.15 -1.63
CA ASP A 138 1.69 9.35 -0.41
C ASP A 138 0.83 9.94 0.72
N PRO A 139 -0.42 9.45 0.87
CA PRO A 139 -1.32 9.92 1.92
C PRO A 139 -0.73 9.77 3.31
N LEU A 140 -0.05 8.66 3.62
CA LEU A 140 0.43 8.39 4.98
C LEU A 140 1.53 9.38 5.37
N SER A 141 2.52 9.56 4.49
CA SER A 141 3.67 10.44 4.73
C SER A 141 3.30 11.92 4.86
N GLU A 142 2.17 12.33 4.27
CA GLU A 142 1.70 13.71 4.36
C GLU A 142 0.64 13.92 5.47
N LEU A 143 -0.31 13.00 5.65
CA LEU A 143 -1.35 13.11 6.70
C LEU A 143 -0.76 13.02 8.11
N VAL A 144 0.35 12.29 8.30
CA VAL A 144 1.04 12.19 9.60
C VAL A 144 1.57 13.52 10.12
N LYS A 145 1.74 14.52 9.24
CA LYS A 145 2.19 15.87 9.61
C LYS A 145 1.08 16.71 10.24
N ILE A 146 -0.17 16.33 10.00
CA ILE A 146 -1.35 17.07 10.42
C ILE A 146 -1.65 16.71 11.88
N PRO A 147 -1.96 17.70 12.75
CA PRO A 147 -2.48 17.40 14.08
C PRO A 147 -3.71 16.47 13.95
N PRO A 148 -3.74 15.29 14.59
CA PRO A 148 -4.76 14.29 14.30
C PRO A 148 -6.21 14.78 14.46
N LYS A 149 -6.53 15.56 15.50
CA LYS A 149 -7.86 16.20 15.66
C LYS A 149 -8.28 17.15 14.54
N SER A 150 -7.33 17.63 13.73
CA SER A 150 -7.60 18.49 12.58
C SER A 150 -7.95 17.71 11.32
N LEU A 151 -7.80 16.38 11.35
CA LEU A 151 -8.40 15.49 10.38
C LEU A 151 -9.89 15.40 10.72
N GLY A 152 -10.77 15.92 9.87
CA GLY A 152 -12.21 15.88 10.04
C GLY A 152 -12.75 14.45 9.94
N VAL A 153 -12.58 13.65 10.99
CA VAL A 153 -12.90 12.20 10.99
C VAL A 153 -14.35 11.91 11.35
N GLY A 154 -15.10 12.92 11.83
CA GLY A 154 -16.52 12.76 12.14
C GLY A 154 -17.25 14.09 12.35
N MET A 155 -18.56 14.07 12.11
CA MET A 155 -19.44 15.25 12.19
C MET A 155 -19.42 15.91 13.58
N TYR A 156 -19.40 15.11 14.64
CA TYR A 156 -19.47 15.55 16.04
C TYR A 156 -18.13 15.39 16.78
N GLN A 157 -17.01 15.38 16.05
CA GLN A 157 -15.69 15.21 16.67
C GLN A 157 -15.36 16.29 17.71
N HIS A 158 -15.94 17.49 17.55
CA HIS A 158 -15.77 18.62 18.46
C HIS A 158 -16.53 18.45 19.79
N ASP A 159 -17.47 17.51 19.86
CA ASP A 159 -18.24 17.21 21.07
C ASP A 159 -17.53 16.16 21.95
N LEU A 160 -16.42 15.56 21.45
CA LEU A 160 -15.64 14.58 22.18
C LEU A 160 -14.57 15.25 23.08
N PRO A 161 -14.19 14.61 24.20
CA PRO A 161 -13.05 15.07 24.99
C PRO A 161 -11.76 15.11 24.17
N GLU A 162 -11.18 16.30 24.00
CA GLU A 162 -10.04 16.56 23.11
C GLU A 162 -8.85 15.61 23.34
N LYS A 163 -8.51 15.36 24.61
CA LYS A 163 -7.38 14.49 24.99
C LYS A 163 -7.61 13.03 24.59
N GLU A 164 -8.84 12.54 24.70
CA GLU A 164 -9.17 11.16 24.35
C GLU A 164 -9.20 10.97 22.83
N LEU A 165 -9.75 11.95 22.11
CA LEU A 165 -9.74 11.98 20.65
C LEU A 165 -8.31 12.02 20.11
N ASP A 166 -7.48 12.94 20.60
CA ASP A 166 -6.08 13.06 20.17
C ASP A 166 -5.31 11.76 20.44
N ALA A 167 -5.48 11.13 21.61
CA ALA A 167 -4.82 9.86 21.92
C ALA A 167 -5.28 8.69 21.03
N ALA A 168 -6.57 8.63 20.71
CA ALA A 168 -7.13 7.59 19.84
C ALA A 168 -6.61 7.74 18.39
N LEU A 169 -6.63 8.96 17.86
CA LEU A 169 -6.17 9.23 16.49
C LEU A 169 -4.65 9.11 16.37
N ASP A 170 -3.90 9.52 17.39
CA ASP A 170 -2.45 9.30 17.45
C ASP A 170 -2.11 7.81 17.38
N ARG A 171 -2.83 6.99 18.16
CA ARG A 171 -2.67 5.53 18.12
C ARG A 171 -2.97 4.95 16.74
N SER A 172 -4.09 5.34 16.12
CA SER A 172 -4.42 4.89 14.75
C SER A 172 -3.35 5.29 13.74
N THR A 173 -2.71 6.45 13.93
CA THR A 173 -1.59 6.89 13.08
C THR A 173 -0.35 6.02 13.29
N VAL A 174 -0.02 5.69 14.54
CA VAL A 174 1.09 4.77 14.87
C VAL A 174 0.83 3.38 14.28
N ASP A 175 -0.38 2.85 14.42
CA ASP A 175 -0.76 1.54 13.87
C ASP A 175 -0.65 1.52 12.33
N ALA A 176 -1.08 2.59 11.66
CA ALA A 176 -0.95 2.72 10.21
C ALA A 176 0.52 2.78 9.76
N VAL A 177 1.37 3.53 10.48
CA VAL A 177 2.81 3.61 10.20
C VAL A 177 3.52 2.28 10.47
N ALA A 178 3.14 1.57 11.53
CA ALA A 178 3.70 0.26 11.85
C ALA A 178 3.33 -0.78 10.79
N LEU A 179 2.08 -0.79 10.33
CA LEU A 179 1.61 -1.68 9.27
C LEU A 179 2.31 -1.38 7.94
N VAL A 180 2.39 -0.10 7.57
CA VAL A 180 2.94 0.31 6.28
C VAL A 180 4.44 0.32 6.27
N GLY A 181 5.14 0.45 7.40
CA GLY A 181 6.59 0.59 7.52
C GLY A 181 7.16 1.86 6.87
N VAL A 182 8.42 2.17 7.15
CA VAL A 182 9.03 3.48 6.86
C VAL A 182 10.42 3.33 6.24
N ASP A 183 10.66 3.96 5.10
CA ASP A 183 12.01 4.12 4.54
C ASP A 183 12.85 5.00 5.47
N VAL A 184 13.86 4.39 6.11
CA VAL A 184 14.67 5.07 7.13
C VAL A 184 15.49 6.23 6.58
N ASP A 185 15.79 6.26 5.27
CA ASP A 185 16.61 7.29 4.63
C ASP A 185 15.78 8.43 4.05
N ARG A 186 14.51 8.17 3.69
CA ARG A 186 13.63 9.18 3.06
C ARG A 186 12.60 9.78 4.01
N ALA A 187 12.22 9.07 5.06
CA ALA A 187 11.12 9.48 5.92
C ALA A 187 11.33 10.86 6.56
N SER A 188 10.24 11.60 6.69
CA SER A 188 10.23 12.89 7.37
C SER A 188 10.35 12.71 8.90
N LYS A 189 10.70 13.79 9.61
CA LYS A 189 10.72 13.81 11.09
C LYS A 189 9.36 13.41 11.69
N PRO A 190 8.21 13.94 11.23
CA PRO A 190 6.90 13.52 11.71
C PRO A 190 6.60 12.03 11.47
N LEU A 191 6.99 11.47 10.33
CA LEU A 191 6.76 10.06 10.03
C LEU A 191 7.60 9.13 10.92
N LEU A 192 8.89 9.42 11.08
CA LEU A 192 9.76 8.67 12.00
C LEU A 192 9.29 8.77 13.45
N ALA A 193 8.70 9.90 13.86
CA ALA A 193 8.17 10.06 15.20
C ALA A 193 7.00 9.12 15.52
N LYS A 194 6.37 8.52 14.50
CA LYS A 194 5.30 7.52 14.67
C LYS A 194 5.79 6.08 14.64
N VAL A 195 7.08 5.84 14.42
CA VAL A 195 7.63 4.49 14.43
C VAL A 195 7.73 3.99 15.88
N PRO A 196 7.14 2.82 16.21
CA PRO A 196 7.25 2.25 17.54
C PRO A 196 8.72 2.09 17.99
N GLY A 197 9.00 2.39 19.26
CA GLY A 197 10.35 2.31 19.83
C GLY A 197 11.27 3.51 19.53
N LEU A 198 10.86 4.44 18.66
CA LEU A 198 11.62 5.68 18.44
C LEU A 198 11.24 6.77 19.44
N THR A 199 12.25 7.52 19.88
CA THR A 199 12.09 8.74 20.68
C THR A 199 12.47 9.94 19.82
N SER A 200 12.07 11.16 20.19
CA SER A 200 12.45 12.37 19.44
C SER A 200 13.97 12.49 19.26
N LYS A 201 14.75 12.08 20.26
CA LYS A 201 16.23 12.03 20.18
C LYS A 201 16.73 10.95 19.21
N HIS A 202 16.06 9.81 19.10
CA HIS A 202 16.38 8.81 18.08
C HIS A 202 16.12 9.38 16.69
N VAL A 203 14.96 9.98 16.47
CA VAL A 203 14.57 10.56 15.17
C VAL A 203 15.60 11.57 14.67
N GLU A 204 16.01 12.53 15.51
CA GLU A 204 16.99 13.55 15.13
C GLU A 204 18.35 12.95 14.75
N LYS A 205 18.80 11.95 15.51
CA LYS A 205 20.08 11.28 15.24
C LYS A 205 20.01 10.35 14.04
N ILE A 206 18.88 9.70 13.80
CA ILE A 206 18.64 8.89 12.58
C ILE A 206 18.78 9.79 11.37
N ILE A 207 18.06 10.93 11.33
CA ILE A 207 18.14 11.89 10.23
C ILE A 207 19.57 12.37 10.01
N ALA A 208 20.29 12.71 11.09
CA ALA A 208 21.68 13.15 11.02
C ALA A 208 22.68 12.06 10.58
N SER A 209 22.31 10.78 10.69
CA SER A 209 23.20 9.64 10.41
C SER A 209 22.98 9.01 9.03
N ARG A 210 21.97 9.46 8.26
CA ARG A 210 21.67 8.97 6.90
C ARG A 210 22.85 9.21 5.94
N PRO A 211 23.01 8.38 4.89
CA PRO A 211 22.20 7.21 4.55
C PRO A 211 22.65 5.91 5.27
N PHE A 212 21.77 4.94 5.38
CA PHE A 212 22.05 3.62 5.98
C PHE A 212 22.27 2.54 4.92
N SER A 213 23.22 1.63 5.15
CA SER A 213 23.48 0.50 4.25
C SER A 213 22.86 -0.80 4.75
N ARG A 214 22.58 -0.88 6.05
CA ARG A 214 21.85 -1.99 6.69
C ARG A 214 21.06 -1.47 7.88
N ARG A 215 20.06 -2.22 8.37
CA ARG A 215 19.38 -1.90 9.65
C ARG A 215 20.36 -1.88 10.82
N GLN A 216 21.29 -2.82 10.89
CA GLN A 216 22.26 -2.95 11.98
C GLN A 216 23.12 -1.70 12.18
N ASP A 217 23.28 -0.88 11.14
CA ASP A 217 23.95 0.41 11.22
C ASP A 217 23.31 1.33 12.29
N LEU A 218 22.00 1.17 12.57
CA LEU A 218 21.31 1.93 13.62
C LEU A 218 21.96 1.72 14.99
N LEU A 219 22.42 0.51 15.31
CA LEU A 219 23.10 0.21 16.59
C LEU A 219 24.47 0.89 16.69
N MET A 220 25.17 1.02 15.56
CA MET A 220 26.57 1.45 15.53
C MET A 220 26.71 2.96 15.27
N ARG A 221 25.83 3.54 14.46
CA ARG A 221 25.93 4.93 13.97
C ARG A 221 25.00 5.88 14.72
N VAL A 222 23.86 5.41 15.23
CA VAL A 222 22.92 6.27 15.95
C VAL A 222 23.23 6.27 17.44
N LYS A 223 23.95 7.29 17.92
CA LYS A 223 24.38 7.38 19.32
C LYS A 223 23.21 7.23 20.30
N GLY A 224 23.28 6.25 21.19
CA GLY A 224 22.25 5.99 22.21
C GLY A 224 21.07 5.14 21.73
N PHE A 225 21.14 4.62 20.50
CA PHE A 225 20.19 3.65 19.97
C PHE A 225 20.60 2.24 20.43
N GLY A 226 20.07 1.82 21.59
CA GLY A 226 20.45 0.55 22.21
C GLY A 226 19.73 -0.67 21.64
N PRO A 227 20.14 -1.89 22.05
CA PRO A 227 19.55 -3.16 21.59
C PRO A 227 18.03 -3.23 21.75
N LYS A 228 17.47 -2.68 22.84
CA LYS A 228 16.03 -2.70 23.06
C LYS A 228 15.26 -1.75 22.13
N ALA A 229 15.81 -0.56 21.87
CA ALA A 229 15.22 0.36 20.90
C ALA A 229 15.27 -0.23 19.49
N PHE A 230 16.37 -0.91 19.16
CA PHE A 230 16.51 -1.65 17.91
C PHE A 230 15.49 -2.77 17.77
N GLN A 231 15.37 -3.66 18.77
CA GLN A 231 14.36 -4.72 18.76
C GLN A 231 12.93 -4.17 18.59
N ASN A 232 12.63 -3.04 19.21
CA ASN A 232 11.29 -2.47 19.14
C ASN A 232 10.99 -1.74 17.81
N ALA A 233 12.02 -1.31 17.06
CA ALA A 233 11.85 -0.42 15.91
C ALA A 233 12.27 -1.04 14.57
N ALA A 234 13.21 -1.98 14.57
CA ALA A 234 13.89 -2.44 13.35
C ALA A 234 12.93 -3.09 12.35
N GLY A 235 11.89 -3.79 12.82
CA GLY A 235 10.86 -4.40 11.96
C GLY A 235 10.03 -3.39 11.16
N PHE A 236 9.98 -2.12 11.59
CA PHE A 236 9.20 -1.06 10.96
C PHE A 236 10.04 -0.14 10.05
N LEU A 237 11.36 -0.24 10.10
CA LEU A 237 12.29 0.62 9.36
C LEU A 237 12.85 -0.13 8.14
N ARG A 238 12.90 0.49 6.96
CA ARG A 238 13.35 -0.17 5.72
C ARG A 238 14.56 0.48 5.12
N VAL A 239 15.41 -0.33 4.50
CA VAL A 239 16.61 0.09 3.74
C VAL A 239 16.56 -0.52 2.34
N TYR A 240 16.12 0.25 1.34
CA TYR A 240 15.87 -0.25 -0.03
C TYR A 240 17.10 -0.34 -0.94
N LYS A 241 18.24 0.25 -0.54
CA LYS A 241 19.49 0.25 -1.32
C LYS A 241 20.67 -0.30 -0.51
N GLY A 242 20.35 -1.18 0.43
CA GLY A 242 21.30 -1.77 1.35
C GLY A 242 21.98 -3.02 0.79
N GLY A 243 22.99 -3.49 1.52
CA GLY A 243 23.66 -4.76 1.22
C GLY A 243 22.95 -6.00 1.78
N GLU A 244 21.83 -5.82 2.48
CA GLU A 244 21.01 -6.87 3.06
C GLU A 244 19.59 -6.79 2.47
N PRO A 245 19.17 -7.74 1.62
CA PRO A 245 17.87 -7.70 0.97
C PRO A 245 16.67 -7.75 1.95
N LEU A 246 16.82 -8.46 3.07
CA LEU A 246 15.76 -8.55 4.09
C LEU A 246 15.47 -7.21 4.76
N ASP A 247 16.37 -6.23 4.70
CA ASP A 247 16.15 -4.89 5.26
C ASP A 247 15.10 -4.08 4.48
N ALA A 248 14.76 -4.47 3.25
CA ALA A 248 13.67 -3.86 2.48
C ALA A 248 12.28 -4.43 2.83
N THR A 249 12.23 -5.39 3.75
CA THR A 249 11.04 -6.22 4.04
C THR A 249 10.50 -5.99 5.44
N MET A 250 9.41 -6.65 5.85
CA MET A 250 8.92 -6.59 7.22
C MET A 250 9.59 -7.61 8.17
N VAL A 251 10.51 -8.45 7.68
CA VAL A 251 11.23 -9.40 8.55
C VAL A 251 11.94 -8.65 9.65
N HIS A 252 11.75 -9.04 10.89
CA HIS A 252 12.55 -8.50 11.95
C HIS A 252 13.98 -9.11 11.89
N PRO A 253 15.06 -8.32 12.11
CA PRO A 253 16.44 -8.85 12.12
C PRO A 253 16.71 -10.07 13.00
N GLU A 254 15.88 -10.31 14.03
CA GLU A 254 15.99 -11.50 14.89
C GLU A 254 15.57 -12.80 14.19
N ASP A 255 14.79 -12.69 13.11
CA ASP A 255 14.27 -13.82 12.33
C ASP A 255 15.01 -14.02 10.99
N TYR A 256 16.11 -13.31 10.74
CA TYR A 256 16.83 -13.37 9.45
C TYR A 256 17.35 -14.77 9.11
N ASP A 257 17.87 -15.50 10.10
CA ASP A 257 18.40 -16.83 9.88
C ASP A 257 17.26 -17.82 9.58
N THR A 258 16.17 -17.74 10.35
CA THR A 258 14.94 -18.52 10.10
C THR A 258 14.36 -18.23 8.71
N ALA A 259 14.29 -16.95 8.33
CA ALA A 259 13.87 -16.52 7.00
C ALA A 259 14.71 -17.18 5.89
N ARG A 260 16.04 -17.16 6.02
CA ARG A 260 16.96 -17.79 5.06
C ARG A 260 16.80 -19.31 5.00
N GLU A 261 16.70 -19.98 6.15
CA GLU A 261 16.50 -21.43 6.21
C GLU A 261 15.21 -21.87 5.50
N LEU A 262 14.13 -21.12 5.71
CA LEU A 262 12.83 -21.39 5.09
C LEU A 262 12.86 -21.14 3.58
N LEU A 263 13.47 -20.04 3.16
CA LEU A 263 13.69 -19.72 1.74
C LEU A 263 14.53 -20.81 1.04
N ALA A 264 15.63 -21.22 1.66
CA ALA A 264 16.50 -22.27 1.14
C ALA A 264 15.78 -23.62 1.05
N SER A 265 14.99 -23.97 2.08
CA SER A 265 14.18 -25.18 2.10
C SER A 265 13.14 -25.15 0.97
N ALA A 266 12.36 -24.08 0.86
CA ALA A 266 11.33 -23.90 -0.17
C ALA A 266 11.91 -23.99 -1.58
N TRP A 267 13.08 -23.38 -1.79
CA TRP A 267 13.78 -23.44 -3.05
C TRP A 267 14.33 -24.85 -3.37
N SER A 268 14.83 -25.56 -2.36
CA SER A 268 15.40 -26.90 -2.54
C SER A 268 14.33 -27.94 -2.90
N THR A 269 13.16 -27.86 -2.25
CA THR A 269 12.05 -28.81 -2.41
C THR A 269 11.07 -28.44 -3.52
N ALA A 270 11.22 -27.26 -4.13
CA ALA A 270 10.36 -26.80 -5.22
C ALA A 270 10.40 -27.78 -6.42
N PRO A 271 9.28 -28.40 -6.79
CA PRO A 271 9.23 -29.39 -7.87
C PRO A 271 9.37 -28.76 -9.26
N ASP A 272 9.05 -27.47 -9.41
CA ASP A 272 9.14 -26.75 -10.68
C ASP A 272 9.67 -25.31 -10.45
N LYS A 273 11.01 -25.20 -10.42
CA LYS A 273 11.72 -23.92 -10.29
C LYS A 273 11.62 -23.05 -11.54
N SER A 274 11.20 -23.62 -12.67
CA SER A 274 11.06 -22.89 -13.92
C SER A 274 9.87 -21.92 -13.87
N LYS A 275 8.80 -22.27 -13.13
CA LYS A 275 7.64 -21.40 -12.86
C LYS A 275 7.98 -20.15 -12.04
N ALA A 276 8.92 -20.24 -11.11
CA ALA A 276 9.40 -19.05 -10.39
C ALA A 276 10.13 -18.08 -11.35
N LYS A 277 10.99 -18.62 -12.24
CA LYS A 277 11.70 -17.83 -13.25
C LYS A 277 10.78 -17.22 -14.32
N SER A 278 9.70 -17.92 -14.66
CA SER A 278 8.73 -17.49 -15.67
C SER A 278 7.51 -16.77 -15.09
N ALA A 279 7.50 -16.46 -13.78
CA ALA A 279 6.42 -15.72 -13.15
C ALA A 279 6.18 -14.41 -13.88
N SER A 280 4.94 -14.19 -14.32
CA SER A 280 4.56 -13.05 -15.17
C SER A 280 4.52 -11.72 -14.41
N ASN A 281 4.30 -11.76 -13.09
CA ASN A 281 4.28 -10.60 -12.21
C ASN A 281 4.69 -10.98 -10.77
N ALA A 282 4.87 -9.96 -9.92
CA ALA A 282 5.24 -10.16 -8.51
C ALA A 282 4.23 -11.05 -7.76
N GLY A 283 2.92 -10.88 -8.02
CA GLY A 283 1.84 -11.68 -7.41
C GLY A 283 1.99 -13.18 -7.67
N ALA A 284 2.23 -13.57 -8.92
CA ALA A 284 2.44 -14.96 -9.29
C ALA A 284 3.66 -15.59 -8.61
N LEU A 285 4.71 -14.79 -8.38
CA LEU A 285 5.89 -15.24 -7.63
C LEU A 285 5.58 -15.40 -6.14
N VAL A 286 4.77 -14.52 -5.55
CA VAL A 286 4.26 -14.66 -4.16
C VAL A 286 3.47 -15.94 -4.01
N ASP A 287 2.48 -16.14 -4.87
CA ASP A 287 1.56 -17.28 -4.80
C ASP A 287 2.33 -18.60 -4.91
N TRP A 288 3.31 -18.64 -5.82
CA TRP A 288 4.20 -19.79 -5.96
C TRP A 288 5.01 -20.05 -4.68
N PHE A 289 5.56 -19.00 -4.06
CA PHE A 289 6.36 -19.12 -2.84
C PHE A 289 5.52 -19.52 -1.64
N GLN A 290 4.34 -18.93 -1.47
CA GLN A 290 3.37 -19.34 -0.45
C GLN A 290 2.97 -20.81 -0.59
N ASP A 291 2.73 -21.27 -1.82
CA ASP A 291 2.46 -22.69 -2.08
C ASP A 291 3.64 -23.58 -1.68
N GLN A 292 4.90 -23.16 -1.90
CA GLN A 292 6.06 -23.93 -1.44
C GLN A 292 6.17 -23.94 0.10
N VAL A 293 5.90 -22.83 0.76
CA VAL A 293 5.97 -22.75 2.23
C VAL A 293 4.83 -23.53 2.90
N ARG A 294 3.61 -23.48 2.36
CA ARG A 294 2.49 -24.34 2.82
C ARG A 294 2.84 -25.83 2.72
N ARG A 295 3.59 -26.23 1.70
CA ARG A 295 4.04 -27.63 1.53
C ARG A 295 5.12 -28.04 2.53
N LEU A 296 5.86 -27.09 3.09
CA LEU A 296 6.90 -27.33 4.10
C LEU A 296 6.38 -27.27 5.53
N CYS A 297 5.34 -26.47 5.78
CA CYS A 297 4.78 -26.27 7.10
C CYS A 297 3.58 -27.18 7.35
N ASP A 298 3.79 -28.32 8.02
CA ASP A 298 2.70 -29.21 8.46
C ASP A 298 1.83 -28.60 9.59
N ASN A 299 2.23 -27.47 10.18
CA ASN A 299 1.50 -26.77 11.26
C ASN A 299 0.92 -25.43 10.78
N PRO A 300 -0.41 -25.22 10.84
CA PRO A 300 -1.08 -24.02 10.33
C PRO A 300 -0.65 -22.72 11.06
N THR A 301 -0.14 -22.80 12.29
CA THR A 301 0.26 -21.61 13.06
C THR A 301 1.56 -21.00 12.53
N SER A 302 2.56 -21.84 12.26
CA SER A 302 3.84 -21.42 11.68
C SER A 302 3.67 -20.96 10.23
N ALA A 303 2.78 -21.62 9.48
CA ALA A 303 2.43 -21.22 8.12
C ALA A 303 1.83 -19.79 8.07
N SER A 304 0.99 -19.41 9.03
CA SER A 304 0.36 -18.07 9.05
C SER A 304 1.36 -16.92 9.25
N THR A 305 2.30 -17.04 10.19
CA THR A 305 3.36 -16.03 10.40
C THR A 305 4.26 -15.88 9.17
N LEU A 306 4.55 -17.01 8.51
CA LEU A 306 5.31 -17.07 7.27
C LEU A 306 4.55 -16.48 6.08
N GLU A 307 3.27 -16.79 5.94
CA GLU A 307 2.40 -16.24 4.90
C GLU A 307 2.25 -14.72 5.05
N THR A 308 2.06 -14.22 6.27
CA THR A 308 2.06 -12.78 6.56
C THR A 308 3.42 -12.18 6.22
N TRP A 309 4.52 -12.82 6.61
CA TRP A 309 5.86 -12.35 6.26
C TRP A 309 6.05 -12.25 4.73
N ILE A 310 5.61 -13.25 3.96
CA ILE A 310 5.75 -13.29 2.50
C ILE A 310 4.85 -12.25 1.83
N GLN A 311 3.59 -12.15 2.25
CA GLN A 311 2.67 -11.13 1.75
C GLN A 311 3.19 -9.73 2.04
N GLU A 312 3.64 -9.46 3.26
CA GLU A 312 4.13 -8.14 3.66
C GLU A 312 5.52 -7.81 3.10
N THR A 313 6.35 -8.82 2.83
CA THR A 313 7.60 -8.61 2.08
C THR A 313 7.29 -8.17 0.67
N VAL A 314 6.35 -8.82 0.00
CA VAL A 314 6.00 -8.45 -1.38
C VAL A 314 5.23 -7.12 -1.42
N HIS A 315 4.33 -6.88 -0.47
CA HIS A 315 3.57 -5.63 -0.35
C HIS A 315 4.34 -4.47 0.31
N GLY A 316 5.45 -4.74 1.00
CA GLY A 316 6.32 -3.73 1.65
C GLY A 316 7.56 -3.38 0.82
N VAL A 317 8.00 -4.31 -0.04
CA VAL A 317 8.99 -4.09 -1.11
C VAL A 317 8.36 -3.33 -2.29
N THR A 318 7.04 -3.49 -2.48
CA THR A 318 6.27 -2.65 -3.39
C THR A 318 5.61 -1.53 -2.60
N ALA A 319 6.14 -0.31 -2.70
CA ALA A 319 5.19 0.75 -2.99
C ALA A 319 4.42 0.22 -4.23
N PRO A 320 3.10 -0.03 -4.11
CA PRO A 320 2.38 -0.66 -5.20
C PRO A 320 2.63 0.21 -6.41
N THR A 321 2.68 -0.39 -7.60
CA THR A 321 3.00 0.31 -8.84
C THR A 321 4.52 0.49 -8.98
N ASP A 322 5.29 -0.58 -9.10
CA ASP A 322 5.94 -1.01 -10.34
C ASP A 322 6.12 -2.53 -10.24
N GLU A 323 5.21 -3.29 -10.85
CA GLU A 323 5.22 -4.75 -10.75
C GLU A 323 6.53 -5.36 -11.26
N GLU A 324 7.22 -4.69 -12.18
CA GLU A 324 8.48 -5.15 -12.76
C GLU A 324 9.65 -4.87 -11.81
N ALA A 325 9.75 -3.66 -11.24
CA ALA A 325 10.78 -3.36 -10.22
C ALA A 325 10.54 -4.14 -8.90
N GLY A 326 9.27 -4.34 -8.52
CA GLY A 326 8.90 -5.18 -7.38
C GLY A 326 9.26 -6.64 -7.61
N ARG A 327 8.97 -7.18 -8.81
CA ARG A 327 9.38 -8.53 -9.22
C ARG A 327 10.90 -8.67 -9.29
N GLU A 328 11.60 -7.69 -9.84
CA GLU A 328 13.06 -7.69 -9.95
C GLU A 328 13.73 -7.60 -8.58
N LEU A 329 13.22 -6.75 -7.68
CA LEU A 329 13.72 -6.67 -6.31
C LEU A 329 13.40 -7.95 -5.51
N LEU A 330 12.20 -8.53 -5.67
CA LEU A 330 11.88 -9.85 -5.12
C LEU A 330 12.79 -10.94 -5.68
N TRP A 331 13.05 -10.90 -6.99
CA TRP A 331 13.94 -11.83 -7.65
C TRP A 331 15.38 -11.65 -7.19
N GLN A 332 15.87 -10.43 -6.99
CA GLN A 332 17.19 -10.13 -6.44
C GLN A 332 17.32 -10.51 -4.97
N VAL A 333 16.27 -10.27 -4.16
CA VAL A 333 16.16 -10.75 -2.78
C VAL A 333 16.26 -12.27 -2.79
N MET A 334 15.49 -12.94 -3.64
CA MET A 334 15.55 -14.39 -3.79
C MET A 334 16.91 -14.87 -4.30
N GLU A 335 17.48 -14.28 -5.35
CA GLU A 335 18.77 -14.66 -5.93
C GLU A 335 19.93 -14.44 -4.96
N GLN A 336 19.98 -13.32 -4.24
CA GLN A 336 21.01 -13.07 -3.23
C GLN A 336 20.85 -13.98 -2.02
N LEU A 337 19.62 -14.29 -1.58
CA LEU A 337 19.37 -15.23 -0.49
C LEU A 337 19.64 -16.70 -0.91
N ILE A 338 19.44 -17.03 -2.19
CA ILE A 338 19.81 -18.31 -2.80
C ILE A 338 21.33 -18.40 -2.99
N ALA A 339 21.99 -17.33 -3.44
CA ALA A 339 23.43 -17.25 -3.67
C ALA A 339 24.24 -17.22 -2.36
N SER A 340 23.73 -16.57 -1.32
CA SER A 340 24.31 -16.64 0.04
C SER A 340 24.16 -18.02 0.68
N SER A 341 23.36 -18.90 0.06
CA SER A 341 23.10 -20.27 0.52
C SER A 341 23.80 -21.34 -0.32
N PHE A 342 24.81 -21.00 -1.12
CA PHE A 342 25.62 -22.01 -1.82
C PHE A 342 27.12 -21.70 -1.83
N ASP A 343 27.79 -21.93 -0.69
CA ASP A 343 29.15 -22.49 -0.71
C ASP A 343 29.11 -23.93 -0.17
N PRO A 344 29.15 -24.96 -1.04
CA PRO A 344 29.27 -26.35 -0.64
C PRO A 344 30.54 -26.67 0.18
N ARG A 345 31.54 -25.77 0.23
CA ARG A 345 32.78 -25.96 0.98
C ARG A 345 32.65 -25.60 2.46
N LEU A 346 31.65 -24.82 2.86
CA LEU A 346 31.34 -24.53 4.27
C LEU A 346 30.72 -25.74 5.00
N LEU A 347 30.32 -26.78 4.27
CA LEU A 347 29.91 -28.08 4.83
C LEU A 347 31.05 -29.12 4.88
N ALA A 348 32.24 -28.79 4.37
CA ALA A 348 33.39 -29.70 4.29
C ALA A 348 34.58 -29.31 5.18
N GLY A 349 34.42 -28.30 6.05
CA GLY A 349 35.42 -27.90 7.05
C GLY A 349 34.91 -28.22 8.45
N GLY A 350 35.36 -29.35 9.01
CA GLY A 350 35.18 -29.64 10.41
C GLY A 350 35.77 -28.53 11.29
N VAL A 351 35.20 -28.41 12.49
CA VAL A 351 35.71 -27.61 13.61
C VAL A 351 37.24 -27.53 13.60
N GLN A 352 37.76 -26.33 13.40
CA GLN A 352 39.01 -25.91 14.03
C GLN A 352 38.70 -24.67 14.86
N ASP A 353 38.68 -24.90 16.16
CA ASP A 353 38.86 -23.88 17.19
C ASP A 353 40.08 -23.03 16.82
N ASP A 354 39.91 -21.72 16.66
CA ASP A 354 40.70 -20.74 17.42
C ASP A 354 40.18 -19.32 17.19
N VAL A 355 40.36 -18.48 18.21
CA VAL A 355 40.05 -17.04 18.25
C VAL A 355 38.58 -16.67 18.56
N LEU A 356 38.17 -16.85 19.82
CA LEU A 356 37.52 -15.79 20.64
C LEU A 356 37.25 -16.23 22.10
N LEU A 357 38.17 -16.94 22.73
CA LEU A 357 38.19 -17.13 24.20
C LEU A 357 39.60 -16.94 24.75
N ARG A 358 40.04 -15.68 24.84
CA ARG A 358 41.11 -15.25 25.74
C ARG A 358 40.74 -13.94 26.43
N SER A 359 39.83 -14.01 27.40
CA SER A 359 39.93 -13.23 28.66
C SER A 359 38.90 -13.72 29.68
N ALA A 360 39.13 -14.88 30.28
CA ALA A 360 38.64 -15.24 31.62
C ALA A 360 39.24 -16.59 32.01
N ALA A 361 40.52 -16.60 32.37
CA ALA A 361 41.08 -17.67 33.17
C ALA A 361 40.60 -17.47 34.61
N HIS A 362 39.87 -18.44 35.17
CA HIS A 362 40.33 -19.22 36.34
C HIS A 362 39.18 -20.02 36.97
N ASP A 363 39.53 -21.26 37.32
CA ASP A 363 38.95 -22.09 38.37
C ASP A 363 37.53 -22.66 38.14
N SER A 364 37.48 -23.93 37.73
CA SER A 364 37.30 -25.07 38.65
C SER A 364 36.74 -26.31 37.94
N ARG A 365 37.15 -27.47 38.46
CA ARG A 365 37.01 -28.81 37.89
C ARG A 365 35.62 -29.38 38.12
N GLY A 366 35.11 -30.10 37.12
CA GLY A 366 34.29 -31.31 37.29
C GLY A 366 32.80 -31.19 36.95
N ALA A 367 32.39 -31.74 35.80
CA ALA A 367 31.19 -32.58 35.60
C ALA A 367 31.02 -32.94 34.11
N THR A 368 30.59 -34.17 33.85
CA THR A 368 30.44 -34.84 32.54
C THR A 368 29.30 -34.29 31.67
N PRO A 369 29.35 -34.41 30.32
CA PRO A 369 28.30 -33.91 29.42
C PRO A 369 27.17 -34.94 29.18
N ASN A 370 25.90 -34.48 29.23
CA ASN A 370 24.72 -35.28 28.86
C ASN A 370 23.95 -34.65 27.68
N SER A 371 23.88 -35.43 26.59
CA SER A 371 22.90 -35.55 25.50
C SER A 371 21.85 -34.45 25.23
N SER A 372 21.95 -33.79 24.07
CA SER A 372 20.86 -33.04 23.40
C SER A 372 20.51 -33.56 21.99
N THR A 373 21.10 -34.67 21.54
CA THR A 373 20.91 -35.19 20.16
C THR A 373 19.77 -36.20 20.00
N SER A 374 18.97 -36.48 21.03
CA SER A 374 17.94 -37.54 20.99
C SER A 374 16.49 -37.09 20.84
N ARG A 375 16.21 -35.79 20.70
CA ARG A 375 14.81 -35.28 20.59
C ARG A 375 14.29 -35.03 19.17
N ALA A 376 15.17 -34.80 18.19
CA ALA A 376 14.76 -34.54 16.80
C ALA A 376 14.45 -35.83 16.00
N ALA A 377 15.00 -36.98 16.39
CA ALA A 377 14.84 -38.24 15.66
C ALA A 377 13.60 -39.07 16.09
N ALA A 378 12.93 -38.72 17.18
CA ALA A 378 11.84 -39.51 17.76
C ALA A 378 10.43 -39.11 17.29
N LEU A 379 10.24 -37.93 16.68
CA LEU A 379 8.92 -37.45 16.26
C LEU A 379 8.54 -37.88 14.83
N ALA A 380 9.53 -38.22 13.99
CA ALA A 380 9.34 -38.46 12.56
C ALA A 380 8.88 -39.89 12.16
N ARG A 381 8.57 -40.79 13.10
CA ARG A 381 8.34 -42.23 12.79
C ARG A 381 7.04 -42.85 13.30
N ARG A 382 5.98 -42.07 13.58
CA ARG A 382 4.75 -42.67 14.14
C ARG A 382 3.44 -42.53 13.36
N PHE A 383 3.37 -41.88 12.21
CA PHE A 383 2.12 -41.86 11.46
C PHE A 383 2.35 -42.00 9.95
N SER A 384 2.38 -43.26 9.52
CA SER A 384 2.14 -43.65 8.14
C SER A 384 1.18 -44.83 8.15
N LYS A 385 -0.01 -44.63 7.56
CA LYS A 385 -0.72 -45.65 6.76
C LYS A 385 -1.95 -45.06 6.06
N ASP A 386 -1.78 -44.96 4.73
CA ASP A 386 -2.69 -45.09 3.59
C ASP A 386 -3.90 -44.16 3.32
N PRO A 387 -4.24 -43.98 2.02
CA PRO A 387 -4.97 -42.84 1.49
C PRO A 387 -6.38 -43.21 0.98
N SER A 388 -7.30 -42.23 0.93
CA SER A 388 -8.25 -42.10 -0.20
C SER A 388 -9.24 -40.92 -0.05
N SER A 389 -9.47 -40.29 -1.21
CA SER A 389 -10.68 -39.60 -1.66
C SER A 389 -11.01 -38.20 -1.11
N GLY A 390 -11.35 -37.30 -2.05
CA GLY A 390 -12.22 -36.15 -1.76
C GLY A 390 -11.73 -34.82 -2.32
N THR A 391 -11.89 -34.61 -3.62
CA THR A 391 -11.91 -33.29 -4.28
C THR A 391 -12.98 -32.37 -3.64
N HIS A 392 -12.69 -31.08 -3.45
CA HIS A 392 -13.53 -29.93 -3.87
C HIS A 392 -13.02 -28.58 -3.32
N GLY A 393 -12.95 -27.58 -4.20
CA GLY A 393 -13.34 -26.20 -3.89
C GLY A 393 -12.25 -25.24 -3.41
N ALA A 394 -11.43 -24.74 -4.34
CA ALA A 394 -10.61 -23.55 -4.12
C ALA A 394 -11.50 -22.31 -3.95
N GLY A 395 -11.46 -21.69 -2.78
CA GLY A 395 -11.99 -20.36 -2.53
C GLY A 395 -10.98 -19.31 -2.97
N SER A 396 -11.32 -18.57 -4.02
CA SER A 396 -10.51 -17.46 -4.54
C SER A 396 -10.80 -16.18 -3.75
N SER A 397 -9.79 -15.68 -3.04
CA SER A 397 -9.73 -14.32 -2.51
C SER A 397 -8.94 -13.45 -3.50
N THR A 398 -9.64 -12.58 -4.23
CA THR A 398 -9.08 -11.71 -5.27
C THR A 398 -8.38 -10.48 -4.66
N PRO A 399 -7.15 -10.13 -5.10
CA PRO A 399 -6.43 -8.94 -4.62
C PRO A 399 -6.93 -7.64 -5.26
N ALA A 400 -6.70 -6.53 -4.56
CA ALA A 400 -7.21 -5.19 -4.85
C ALA A 400 -6.48 -4.49 -6.02
N GLY A 401 -7.25 -3.78 -6.87
CA GLY A 401 -6.79 -2.54 -7.50
C GLY A 401 -6.09 -2.61 -8.85
N ALA A 402 -6.00 -3.76 -9.52
CA ALA A 402 -5.36 -3.84 -10.84
C ALA A 402 -6.33 -3.45 -11.98
N PRO A 403 -5.87 -2.74 -13.04
CA PRO A 403 -6.60 -2.70 -14.29
C PRO A 403 -6.77 -4.13 -14.84
N LEU A 404 -7.90 -4.43 -15.47
CA LEU A 404 -8.14 -5.75 -16.08
C LEU A 404 -7.03 -6.06 -17.09
N SER A 405 -6.57 -7.31 -17.15
CA SER A 405 -5.62 -7.74 -18.17
C SER A 405 -6.22 -7.50 -19.58
N PRO A 406 -5.42 -7.24 -20.63
CA PRO A 406 -5.93 -6.95 -21.97
C PRO A 406 -6.89 -8.03 -22.53
N GLU A 407 -6.68 -9.29 -22.14
CA GLU A 407 -7.56 -10.41 -22.50
C GLU A 407 -8.88 -10.40 -21.72
N LEU A 408 -8.88 -10.05 -20.42
CA LEU A 408 -10.12 -9.86 -19.63
C LEU A 408 -10.87 -8.59 -20.02
N ALA A 409 -10.13 -7.55 -20.41
CA ALA A 409 -10.65 -6.27 -20.88
C ALA A 409 -11.39 -6.44 -22.22
N ALA A 410 -10.99 -7.38 -23.07
CA ALA A 410 -11.62 -7.54 -24.37
C ALA A 410 -12.97 -8.30 -24.35
N SER A 411 -13.28 -9.13 -23.33
CA SER A 411 -14.44 -10.05 -23.38
C SER A 411 -15.32 -10.05 -22.12
N LEU A 412 -16.63 -9.91 -22.33
CA LEU A 412 -17.65 -10.11 -21.29
C LEU A 412 -17.66 -11.53 -20.71
N GLU A 413 -17.23 -12.53 -21.47
CA GLU A 413 -17.16 -13.92 -21.00
C GLU A 413 -16.07 -14.09 -19.94
N ALA A 414 -14.92 -13.44 -20.13
CA ALA A 414 -13.82 -13.47 -19.17
C ALA A 414 -14.20 -12.76 -17.85
N LEU A 415 -14.99 -11.69 -17.92
CA LEU A 415 -15.56 -11.03 -16.75
C LEU A 415 -16.64 -11.85 -16.04
N ARG A 416 -17.44 -12.63 -16.79
CA ARG A 416 -18.48 -13.50 -16.22
C ARG A 416 -17.86 -14.57 -15.33
N ASP A 417 -16.82 -15.23 -15.81
CA ASP A 417 -16.18 -16.35 -15.09
C ASP A 417 -15.36 -15.86 -13.88
N ALA A 418 -14.96 -14.59 -13.88
CA ALA A 418 -14.22 -13.95 -12.79
C ALA A 418 -15.13 -13.18 -11.79
N SER A 419 -16.43 -13.01 -12.07
CA SER A 419 -17.36 -12.30 -11.18
C SER A 419 -17.74 -13.15 -9.95
N PRO A 420 -17.75 -12.61 -8.72
CA PRO A 420 -17.55 -11.19 -8.39
C PRO A 420 -16.07 -10.79 -8.32
N ILE A 421 -15.74 -9.64 -8.93
CA ILE A 421 -14.40 -9.04 -8.87
C ILE A 421 -14.47 -7.81 -7.99
N LYS A 422 -13.60 -7.70 -6.99
CA LYS A 422 -13.52 -6.51 -6.12
C LYS A 422 -12.41 -5.58 -6.55
N GLY A 423 -12.61 -4.28 -6.33
CA GLY A 423 -11.55 -3.28 -6.44
C GLY A 423 -11.09 -2.99 -7.87
N VAL A 424 -11.96 -3.09 -8.86
CA VAL A 424 -11.64 -2.80 -10.27
C VAL A 424 -11.59 -1.29 -10.49
N SER A 425 -10.49 -0.79 -11.06
CA SER A 425 -10.41 0.61 -11.49
C SER A 425 -11.14 0.83 -12.82
N GLY A 426 -11.97 1.86 -12.89
CA GLY A 426 -12.59 2.30 -14.13
C GLY A 426 -12.71 3.81 -14.23
N VAL A 427 -13.03 4.31 -15.43
CA VAL A 427 -13.23 5.73 -15.71
C VAL A 427 -14.71 6.00 -15.93
N VAL A 428 -15.28 6.92 -15.17
CA VAL A 428 -16.67 7.33 -15.35
C VAL A 428 -16.80 8.02 -16.71
N LYS A 429 -17.60 7.47 -17.63
CA LYS A 429 -17.88 8.08 -18.94
C LYS A 429 -19.00 9.10 -18.82
N THR A 430 -20.07 8.72 -18.13
CA THR A 430 -21.30 9.51 -18.04
C THR A 430 -21.94 9.33 -16.69
N VAL A 431 -22.47 10.42 -16.13
CA VAL A 431 -23.27 10.41 -14.90
C VAL A 431 -24.72 10.72 -15.26
N THR A 432 -25.65 9.93 -14.74
CA THR A 432 -27.10 10.11 -14.87
C THR A 432 -27.74 10.24 -13.48
N ASP A 433 -29.02 10.59 -13.44
CA ASP A 433 -29.83 10.66 -12.21
C ASP A 433 -29.95 9.30 -11.48
N PHE A 434 -29.92 8.19 -12.22
CA PHE A 434 -30.01 6.83 -11.65
C PHE A 434 -28.66 6.14 -11.42
N GLY A 435 -27.52 6.73 -11.81
CA GLY A 435 -26.20 6.12 -11.58
C GLY A 435 -25.08 6.70 -12.42
N ALA A 436 -23.97 5.96 -12.54
CA ALA A 436 -22.83 6.33 -13.38
C ALA A 436 -22.42 5.16 -14.28
N PHE A 437 -22.11 5.46 -15.53
CA PHE A 437 -21.53 4.52 -16.48
C PHE A 437 -20.01 4.58 -16.39
N VAL A 438 -19.40 3.45 -16.08
CA VAL A 438 -17.97 3.31 -15.79
C VAL A 438 -17.35 2.39 -16.84
N ASP A 439 -16.35 2.91 -17.54
CA ASP A 439 -15.52 2.15 -18.45
C ASP A 439 -14.45 1.40 -17.65
N LEU A 440 -14.51 0.07 -17.67
CA LEU A 440 -13.58 -0.82 -16.99
C LEU A 440 -12.45 -1.29 -17.91
N GLY A 441 -12.39 -0.79 -19.15
CA GLY A 441 -11.63 -1.38 -20.24
C GLY A 441 -12.35 -2.56 -20.92
N ALA A 442 -13.59 -2.86 -20.50
CA ALA A 442 -14.46 -3.86 -21.10
C ALA A 442 -15.08 -3.36 -22.43
N GLU A 443 -15.50 -4.28 -23.32
CA GLU A 443 -16.27 -3.90 -24.52
C GLU A 443 -17.57 -3.17 -24.18
N THR A 444 -18.11 -3.33 -22.97
CA THR A 444 -19.30 -2.63 -22.49
C THR A 444 -19.06 -1.96 -21.15
N ASN A 445 -19.50 -0.71 -21.03
CA ASN A 445 -19.44 0.05 -19.77
C ASN A 445 -20.32 -0.62 -18.70
N GLY A 446 -19.82 -0.64 -17.46
CA GLY A 446 -20.60 -1.08 -16.31
C GLY A 446 -21.45 0.04 -15.73
N LEU A 447 -22.61 -0.31 -15.18
CA LEU A 447 -23.51 0.62 -14.51
C LEU A 447 -23.32 0.53 -12.99
N LEU A 448 -22.87 1.62 -12.39
CA LEU A 448 -22.88 1.84 -10.95
C LEU A 448 -24.19 2.53 -10.56
N HIS A 449 -25.17 1.75 -10.09
CA HIS A 449 -26.50 2.26 -9.75
C HIS A 449 -26.47 3.14 -8.48
N VAL A 450 -27.32 4.16 -8.40
CA VAL A 450 -27.36 5.11 -7.26
C VAL A 450 -27.55 4.45 -5.89
N SER A 451 -28.26 3.32 -5.84
CA SER A 451 -28.46 2.55 -4.60
C SER A 451 -27.20 1.81 -4.12
N LYS A 452 -26.18 1.70 -4.98
CA LYS A 452 -24.92 1.00 -4.73
C LYS A 452 -23.75 1.96 -4.47
N LEU A 453 -24.03 3.26 -4.40
CA LEU A 453 -23.06 4.33 -4.13
C LEU A 453 -22.78 4.53 -2.64
N GLY A 454 -23.64 4.03 -1.76
CA GLY A 454 -23.50 4.19 -0.31
C GLY A 454 -23.96 5.58 0.19
N PRO A 455 -23.62 5.93 1.45
CA PRO A 455 -24.09 7.15 2.11
C PRO A 455 -23.51 8.43 1.50
N GLN A 456 -22.30 8.39 0.93
CA GLN A 456 -21.69 9.51 0.19
C GLN A 456 -21.92 9.34 -1.32
N LYS A 457 -23.19 9.50 -1.73
CA LYS A 457 -23.72 9.03 -3.02
C LYS A 457 -22.93 9.48 -4.26
N TRP A 458 -22.34 10.67 -4.27
CA TRP A 458 -21.73 11.23 -5.49
C TRP A 458 -20.27 11.64 -5.31
N ASP A 459 -19.69 11.34 -4.14
CA ASP A 459 -18.33 11.76 -3.85
C ASP A 459 -17.33 11.04 -4.76
N GLY A 460 -16.55 11.82 -5.51
CA GLY A 460 -15.61 11.34 -6.52
C GLY A 460 -16.23 10.83 -7.84
N ILE A 461 -17.54 11.01 -8.09
CA ILE A 461 -18.21 10.46 -9.28
C ILE A 461 -18.63 11.58 -10.23
N PHE A 462 -17.83 11.80 -11.27
CA PHE A 462 -18.08 12.76 -12.36
C PHE A 462 -17.46 12.24 -13.66
N ALA A 463 -17.93 12.70 -14.82
CA ALA A 463 -17.36 12.28 -16.10
C ALA A 463 -15.84 12.54 -16.16
N GLY A 464 -15.06 11.53 -16.53
CA GLY A 464 -13.60 11.53 -16.51
C GLY A 464 -12.96 11.08 -15.19
N ALA A 465 -13.73 10.96 -14.11
CA ALA A 465 -13.19 10.50 -12.82
C ALA A 465 -12.77 9.04 -12.88
N ARG A 466 -11.58 8.73 -12.36
CA ARG A 466 -11.16 7.34 -12.11
C ARG A 466 -11.69 6.90 -10.76
N ILE A 467 -12.52 5.86 -10.76
CA ILE A 467 -13.12 5.31 -9.54
C ILE A 467 -12.78 3.83 -9.41
N VAL A 468 -12.84 3.34 -8.19
CA VAL A 468 -12.67 1.91 -7.88
C VAL A 468 -14.05 1.34 -7.54
N VAL A 469 -14.41 0.26 -8.24
CA VAL A 469 -15.74 -0.36 -8.18
C VAL A 469 -15.61 -1.88 -8.05
N ASP A 470 -16.61 -2.50 -7.45
CA ASP A 470 -16.75 -3.95 -7.42
C ASP A 470 -17.69 -4.37 -8.56
N VAL A 471 -17.30 -5.38 -9.34
CA VAL A 471 -18.15 -6.03 -10.35
C VAL A 471 -19.02 -7.05 -9.62
N GLU A 472 -20.31 -6.76 -9.49
CA GLU A 472 -21.27 -7.62 -8.80
C GLU A 472 -21.90 -8.66 -9.74
N THR A 473 -22.29 -8.22 -10.94
CA THR A 473 -23.06 -9.05 -11.88
C THR A 473 -22.62 -8.83 -13.32
N VAL A 474 -22.53 -9.91 -14.08
CA VAL A 474 -22.23 -9.88 -15.52
C VAL A 474 -23.32 -10.67 -16.24
N ASP A 475 -24.13 -9.98 -17.03
CA ASP A 475 -25.16 -10.56 -17.89
C ASP A 475 -24.68 -10.51 -19.34
N VAL A 476 -24.14 -11.64 -19.81
CA VAL A 476 -23.60 -11.77 -21.17
C VAL A 476 -24.72 -11.69 -22.22
N GLN A 477 -25.91 -12.20 -21.93
CA GLN A 477 -27.03 -12.18 -22.89
C GLN A 477 -27.53 -10.75 -23.14
N ARG A 478 -27.57 -9.92 -22.09
CA ARG A 478 -28.01 -8.53 -22.18
C ARG A 478 -26.87 -7.53 -22.37
N ARG A 479 -25.62 -7.99 -22.43
CA ARG A 479 -24.40 -7.18 -22.47
C ARG A 479 -24.39 -6.13 -21.37
N ARG A 480 -24.58 -6.54 -20.12
CA ARG A 480 -24.64 -5.63 -18.96
C ARG A 480 -23.67 -6.06 -17.88
N VAL A 481 -23.00 -5.08 -17.29
CA VAL A 481 -22.15 -5.26 -16.11
C VAL A 481 -22.71 -4.37 -15.00
N GLY A 482 -23.11 -4.98 -13.88
CA GLY A 482 -23.59 -4.28 -12.70
C GLY A 482 -22.46 -4.04 -11.69
N LEU A 483 -22.32 -2.79 -11.24
CA LEU A 483 -21.24 -2.35 -10.37
C LEU A 483 -21.75 -1.88 -9.01
N ALA A 484 -20.88 -1.99 -8.00
CA ALA A 484 -21.05 -1.38 -6.69
C ALA A 484 -19.81 -0.57 -6.30
N ARG A 485 -19.96 0.39 -5.37
CA ARG A 485 -18.81 1.14 -4.85
C ARG A 485 -17.95 0.19 -4.03
N ALA A 486 -16.63 0.22 -4.27
CA ALA A 486 -15.70 -0.70 -3.65
C ALA A 486 -15.78 -0.64 -2.10
N GLY A 487 -15.87 -1.82 -1.47
CA GLY A 487 -15.87 -1.94 -0.01
C GLY A 487 -17.23 -1.78 0.69
N LEU A 488 -18.33 -1.59 -0.04
CA LEU A 488 -19.67 -1.67 0.55
C LEU A 488 -20.15 -3.13 0.59
N ALA A 489 -20.41 -3.67 1.77
CA ALA A 489 -21.09 -4.95 1.91
C ALA A 489 -22.52 -4.81 1.37
N THR A 490 -22.90 -5.64 0.40
CA THR A 490 -24.27 -5.70 -0.10
C THR A 490 -25.17 -6.22 1.02
N PRO A 491 -26.30 -5.54 1.36
CA PRO A 491 -27.32 -6.15 2.19
C PRO A 491 -27.82 -7.41 1.47
N GLY A 492 -27.61 -8.58 2.07
CA GLY A 492 -28.08 -9.85 1.52
C GLY A 492 -29.58 -9.76 1.25
N GLN A 493 -30.00 -10.16 0.05
CA GLN A 493 -31.42 -10.33 -0.22
C GLN A 493 -32.00 -11.32 0.80
N PRO A 494 -33.14 -11.02 1.45
CA PRO A 494 -33.75 -11.97 2.36
C PRO A 494 -34.10 -13.24 1.59
N GLY A 495 -33.43 -14.33 1.94
CA GLY A 495 -33.67 -15.64 1.37
C GLY A 495 -35.15 -16.00 1.52
N ARG A 496 -35.78 -16.39 0.41
CA ARG A 496 -37.09 -17.05 0.43
C ARG A 496 -36.95 -18.33 1.23
N GLY A 497 -37.24 -18.25 2.53
CA GLY A 497 -37.38 -19.39 3.40
C GLY A 497 -38.45 -20.33 2.85
N ARG A 498 -38.06 -21.58 2.64
CA ARG A 498 -38.94 -22.73 2.44
C ARG A 498 -40.10 -22.65 3.42
N GLN A 499 -41.33 -22.56 2.91
CA GLN A 499 -42.53 -22.86 3.68
C GLN A 499 -42.48 -24.35 4.04
N GLY A 500 -42.03 -24.63 5.25
CA GLY A 500 -42.25 -25.91 5.93
C GLY A 500 -43.70 -25.99 6.37
N ALA A 501 -44.34 -27.09 6.02
CA ALA A 501 -45.69 -27.45 6.41
C ALA A 501 -45.88 -27.34 7.94
N SER A 502 -46.95 -26.67 8.36
CA SER A 502 -47.55 -26.89 9.68
C SER A 502 -48.94 -27.49 9.48
N SER A 503 -49.04 -28.75 9.86
CA SER A 503 -50.25 -29.51 10.04
C SER A 503 -51.07 -28.94 11.20
N GLY A 504 -52.39 -29.07 11.09
CA GLY A 504 -53.38 -28.43 11.94
C GLY A 504 -53.42 -28.86 13.41
N GLY A 505 -54.12 -28.03 14.19
CA GLY A 505 -55.00 -28.50 15.24
C GLY A 505 -54.72 -27.93 16.64
N ALA A 506 -55.50 -26.94 17.07
CA ALA A 506 -56.52 -27.10 18.12
C ALA A 506 -57.00 -25.72 18.62
N ARG A 507 -58.32 -25.57 18.63
CA ARG A 507 -59.07 -24.53 19.36
C ARG A 507 -58.88 -24.76 20.86
N ASN A 508 -58.82 -23.69 21.65
CA ASN A 508 -59.85 -23.40 22.68
C ASN A 508 -59.54 -22.14 23.50
N HIS A 509 -60.64 -21.39 23.68
CA HIS A 509 -60.98 -20.37 24.68
C HIS A 509 -60.22 -19.05 24.75
#